data_AF-A0A8K0KNQ7-F1
#
_entry.id   AF-A0A8K0KNQ7-F1
#
_cell.length_a   1.000
_cell.length_b   1.000
_cell.length_c   1.000
_cell.angle_alpha   90.00
_cell.angle_beta   90.00
_cell.angle_gamma   90.00
#
_symmetry.space_group_name_H-M   'P 1'
#
loop_
_entity.id
_entity.type
_entity.pdbx_description
1 polymer ?
#
loop_
_entity_poly.entity_id
_entity_poly.type
_entity_poly.pdbx_seq_one_letter_code
_entity_poly.pdbx_strand_id
1 'polypeptide(L)'
;MRIVHPIEKHMDDAIAEASIQTGCKNQQFVCDENCSCHPTIKQKYTGHRNARTMIKEATFWGDGFVLSGSDCGHVFVWERDTGRLVMLLEADAHVVNCLQPHPTLPLLATSGIDYDVKLWAPIAPEPAFDVAYAEELTKRNEVMLEETRDTITVPASFMIRMLACLNQIRRGARSRVRNARRQNPI
;
A
#
# COMPACT_ATOMS: atom_id res chain seq x y z
N MET A 1 21.74 -27.33 19.93
CA MET A 1 22.39 -26.35 19.03
C MET A 1 21.29 -25.73 18.19
N ARG A 2 20.95 -24.46 18.42
CA ARG A 2 19.84 -23.79 17.74
C ARG A 2 20.32 -23.39 16.34
N ILE A 3 19.65 -23.86 15.29
CA ILE A 3 19.93 -23.44 13.92
C ILE A 3 19.28 -22.07 13.75
N VAL A 4 20.10 -21.02 13.70
CA VAL A 4 19.65 -19.64 13.47
C VAL A 4 19.44 -19.48 11.98
N HIS A 5 18.26 -18.99 11.57
CA HIS A 5 17.94 -18.82 10.16
C HIS A 5 18.85 -17.73 9.55
N PRO A 6 19.27 -17.83 8.28
CA PRO A 6 20.13 -16.81 7.65
C PRO A 6 19.59 -15.38 7.76
N ILE A 7 18.26 -15.21 7.75
CA ILE A 7 17.58 -13.93 7.97
C ILE A 7 17.76 -13.41 9.39
N GLU A 8 17.68 -14.27 10.41
CA GLU A 8 17.90 -13.89 11.80
C GLU A 8 19.34 -13.41 12.00
N LYS A 9 20.32 -14.11 11.40
CA LYS A 9 21.71 -13.69 11.44
C LYS A 9 21.94 -12.34 10.75
N HIS A 10 21.36 -12.13 9.56
CA HIS A 10 21.47 -10.85 8.86
C HIS A 10 20.81 -9.70 9.64
N MET A 11 19.72 -9.99 10.34
CA MET A 11 19.04 -9.02 11.19
C MET A 11 19.89 -8.67 12.42
N ASP A 12 20.52 -9.65 13.06
CA ASP A 12 21.45 -9.43 14.17
C ASP A 12 22.67 -8.60 13.73
N ASP A 13 23.25 -8.91 12.57
CA ASP A 13 24.38 -8.19 11.99
C ASP A 13 23.97 -6.74 11.64
N ALA A 14 22.79 -6.54 11.03
CA ALA A 14 22.25 -5.21 10.71
C ALA A 14 21.94 -4.38 11.97
N ILE A 15 21.47 -5.02 13.04
CA ILE A 15 21.26 -4.37 14.34
C ILE A 15 22.61 -3.93 14.92
N ALA A 16 23.62 -4.80 14.89
CA ALA A 16 24.96 -4.49 15.39
C ALA A 16 25.61 -3.31 14.62
N GLU A 17 25.48 -3.28 13.30
CA GLU A 17 25.94 -2.16 12.47
C GLU A 17 25.19 -0.85 12.78
N ALA A 18 23.86 -0.91 12.94
CA ALA A 18 23.05 0.24 13.31
C ALA A 18 23.42 0.80 14.70
N SER A 19 23.77 -0.07 15.65
CA SER A 19 24.28 0.32 16.98
C SER A 19 25.64 1.03 16.92
N ILE A 20 26.52 0.62 15.99
CA ILE A 20 27.82 1.28 15.78
C ILE A 20 27.62 2.69 15.19
N GLN A 21 26.66 2.84 14.28
CA GLN A 21 26.41 4.10 13.56
C GLN A 21 25.71 5.18 14.41
N THR A 22 24.99 4.76 15.46
CA THR A 22 24.31 5.65 16.43
C THR A 22 25.20 6.09 17.60
N GLY A 23 26.48 5.69 17.63
CA GLY A 23 27.43 6.11 18.67
C GLY A 23 27.23 5.44 20.04
N CYS A 24 26.36 4.42 20.12
CA CYS A 24 26.16 3.67 21.36
C CYS A 24 27.26 2.59 21.48
N LYS A 25 28.45 3.00 21.91
CA LYS A 25 29.57 2.07 22.15
C LYS A 25 29.41 1.41 23.53
N ASN A 26 29.37 0.08 23.53
CA ASN A 26 29.75 -0.79 24.65
C ASN A 26 28.94 -0.68 25.95
N GLN A 27 27.65 -1.03 25.91
CA GLN A 27 27.00 -1.60 27.08
C GLN A 27 26.14 -2.78 26.65
N GLN A 28 26.49 -3.95 27.19
CA GLN A 28 25.56 -5.05 27.47
C GLN A 28 24.20 -4.43 27.79
N PHE A 29 23.14 -4.77 27.04
CA PHE A 29 21.79 -4.19 27.12
C PHE A 29 21.36 -3.88 28.56
N VAL A 30 21.78 -2.73 29.05
CA VAL A 30 21.25 -2.03 30.20
C VAL A 30 20.82 -0.74 29.56
N CYS A 31 19.65 -0.79 28.94
CA CYS A 31 18.87 0.41 28.77
C CYS A 31 18.74 1.01 30.17
N ASP A 32 19.37 2.17 30.42
CA ASP A 32 18.97 3.02 31.54
C ASP A 32 17.45 3.05 31.54
N GLU A 33 16.81 2.88 32.70
CA GLU A 33 15.34 2.81 32.84
C GLU A 33 14.61 4.07 32.29
N ASN A 34 15.35 5.07 31.79
CA ASN A 34 14.88 6.28 31.14
C ASN A 34 15.37 6.53 29.69
N CYS A 35 16.09 5.61 29.04
CA CYS A 35 16.47 5.78 27.63
C CYS A 35 15.41 5.16 26.70
N SER A 36 14.42 5.95 26.33
CA SER A 36 13.41 5.58 25.35
C SER A 36 13.97 5.69 23.92
N CYS A 37 14.75 4.70 23.48
CA CYS A 37 15.18 4.57 22.08
C CYS A 37 14.01 4.09 21.21
N HIS A 38 13.04 4.97 20.97
CA HIS A 38 11.94 4.64 20.08
C HIS A 38 12.45 4.54 18.64
N PRO A 39 12.14 3.44 17.93
CA PRO A 39 12.46 3.34 16.51
C PRO A 39 11.78 4.48 15.75
N THR A 40 12.57 5.21 14.97
CA THR A 40 12.09 6.31 14.13
C THR A 40 11.97 5.85 12.68
N ILE A 41 11.09 6.53 11.92
CA ILE A 41 10.96 6.27 10.49
C ILE A 41 12.22 6.78 9.79
N LYS A 42 13.05 5.86 9.28
CA LYS A 42 14.27 6.21 8.54
C LYS A 42 13.98 6.75 7.13
N GLN A 43 13.04 6.13 6.41
CA GLN A 43 12.74 6.46 5.02
C GLN A 43 11.28 6.16 4.70
N LYS A 44 10.71 6.89 3.72
CA LYS A 44 9.36 6.67 3.20
C LYS A 44 9.40 6.52 1.68
N TYR A 45 8.71 5.51 1.17
CA TYR A 45 8.54 5.28 -0.27
C TYR A 45 7.11 5.61 -0.66
N THR A 46 6.93 6.55 -1.60
CA THR A 46 5.62 7.12 -1.95
C THR A 46 5.30 6.90 -3.43
N GLY A 47 4.04 7.18 -3.79
CA GLY A 47 3.52 7.12 -5.16
C GLY A 47 2.67 5.89 -5.48
N HIS A 48 2.86 4.80 -4.74
CA HIS A 48 1.92 3.67 -4.77
C HIS A 48 0.59 4.05 -4.09
N ARG A 49 -0.49 3.38 -4.48
CA ARG A 49 -1.83 3.59 -3.94
C ARG A 49 -2.19 2.45 -2.99
N ASN A 50 -2.61 2.78 -1.78
CA ASN A 50 -3.19 1.83 -0.84
C ASN A 50 -4.42 2.45 -0.16
N ALA A 51 -5.59 2.25 -0.75
CA ALA A 51 -6.84 2.89 -0.33
C ALA A 51 -8.03 1.92 -0.21
N ARG A 52 -8.02 0.85 -0.99
CA ARG A 52 -9.13 -0.11 -1.09
C ARG A 52 -8.84 -1.39 -0.32
N THR A 53 -7.58 -1.76 -0.16
CA THR A 53 -7.17 -3.00 0.52
C THR A 53 -6.40 -2.69 1.79
N MET A 54 -6.40 -3.63 2.75
CA MET A 54 -5.65 -3.51 4.01
C MET A 54 -4.45 -4.47 4.08
N ILE A 55 -4.08 -5.07 2.95
CA ILE A 55 -3.18 -6.24 2.90
C ILE A 55 -2.03 -6.07 1.89
N LYS A 56 -1.38 -4.90 1.86
CA LYS A 56 -0.22 -4.69 0.98
C LYS A 56 1.05 -5.27 1.57
N GLU A 57 1.71 -6.11 0.78
CA GLU A 57 3.06 -6.53 1.04
C GLU A 57 4.06 -5.46 0.58
N ALA A 58 5.09 -5.25 1.41
CA ALA A 58 6.30 -4.55 1.04
C ALA A 58 7.49 -5.47 1.34
N THR A 59 8.43 -5.58 0.42
CA THR A 59 9.53 -6.56 0.53
C THR A 59 10.83 -5.99 -0.02
N PHE A 60 11.95 -6.52 0.46
CA PHE A 60 13.26 -6.20 -0.08
C PHE A 60 13.54 -7.05 -1.32
N TRP A 61 14.26 -6.48 -2.29
CA TRP A 61 14.80 -7.24 -3.40
C TRP A 61 16.30 -7.03 -3.52
N GLY A 62 17.05 -8.05 -3.08
CA GLY A 62 18.48 -7.90 -2.82
C GLY A 62 18.75 -6.80 -1.78
N ASP A 63 19.92 -6.18 -1.88
CA ASP A 63 20.34 -5.14 -0.93
C ASP A 63 19.95 -3.73 -1.38
N GLY A 64 19.59 -3.55 -2.66
CA GLY A 64 19.45 -2.22 -3.26
C GLY A 64 18.02 -1.70 -3.35
N PHE A 65 17.00 -2.56 -3.22
CA PHE A 65 15.64 -2.21 -3.62
C PHE A 65 14.58 -2.58 -2.59
N VAL A 66 13.52 -1.77 -2.57
CA VAL A 66 12.27 -2.04 -1.86
C VAL A 66 11.15 -2.12 -2.90
N LEU A 67 10.28 -3.10 -2.76
CA LEU A 67 9.12 -3.32 -3.62
C LEU A 67 7.82 -3.17 -2.84
N SER A 68 6.76 -2.69 -3.47
CA SER A 68 5.40 -2.72 -2.92
C SER A 68 4.35 -2.84 -4.02
N GLY A 69 3.27 -3.56 -3.72
CA GLY A 69 2.10 -3.68 -4.59
C GLY A 69 1.16 -2.47 -4.42
N SER A 70 0.41 -2.14 -5.47
CA SER A 70 -0.47 -0.99 -5.50
C SER A 70 -1.92 -1.37 -5.85
N ASP A 71 -2.88 -0.60 -5.34
CA ASP A 71 -4.29 -0.61 -5.74
C ASP A 71 -4.53 0.04 -7.12
N CYS A 72 -3.45 0.38 -7.85
CA CYS A 72 -3.50 0.78 -9.25
C CYS A 72 -3.03 -0.33 -10.20
N GLY A 73 -2.85 -1.56 -9.71
CA GLY A 73 -2.44 -2.70 -10.53
C GLY A 73 -0.93 -2.82 -10.77
N HIS A 74 -0.15 -1.91 -10.18
CA HIS A 74 1.29 -1.86 -10.42
C HIS A 74 2.10 -2.33 -9.21
N VAL A 75 3.27 -2.89 -9.48
CA VAL A 75 4.37 -3.01 -8.52
C VAL A 75 5.27 -1.79 -8.66
N PHE A 76 5.55 -1.17 -7.53
CA PHE A 76 6.51 -0.07 -7.43
C PHE A 76 7.82 -0.59 -6.89
N VAL A 77 8.92 -0.19 -7.53
CA VAL A 77 10.28 -0.57 -7.15
C VAL A 77 11.08 0.69 -6.90
N TRP A 78 11.55 0.87 -5.67
CA TRP A 78 12.37 2.00 -5.28
C TRP A 78 13.79 1.58 -4.97
N GLU A 79 14.73 2.46 -5.28
CA GLU A 79 16.08 2.40 -4.73
C GLU A 79 16.02 2.68 -3.23
N ARG A 80 16.52 1.74 -2.43
CA ARG A 80 16.37 1.73 -0.97
C ARG A 80 16.93 2.98 -0.31
N ASP A 81 18.11 3.41 -0.74
CA ASP A 81 18.85 4.44 -0.04
C ASP A 81 18.35 5.85 -0.40
N THR A 82 17.94 6.07 -1.66
CA THR A 82 17.46 7.38 -2.14
C THR A 82 15.94 7.54 -2.07
N GLY A 83 15.20 6.44 -2.05
CA GLY A 83 13.74 6.46 -2.20
C GLY A 83 13.25 6.74 -3.62
N ARG A 84 14.15 6.82 -4.60
CA ARG A 84 13.79 7.10 -6.00
C ARG A 84 13.06 5.91 -6.60
N LEU A 85 11.94 6.17 -7.28
CA LEU A 85 11.24 5.16 -8.08
C LEU A 85 12.10 4.82 -9.31
N VAL A 86 12.39 3.53 -9.50
CA VAL A 86 13.32 3.06 -10.55
C VAL A 86 12.68 2.08 -11.53
N MET A 87 11.54 1.49 -11.17
CA MET A 87 10.82 0.55 -12.03
C MET A 87 9.35 0.48 -11.63
N LEU A 88 8.49 0.30 -12.64
CA LEU A 88 7.07 0.03 -12.51
C LEU A 88 6.74 -1.23 -13.31
N LEU A 89 6.02 -2.16 -12.69
CA LEU A 89 5.53 -3.36 -13.35
C LEU A 89 4.01 -3.35 -13.30
N GLU A 90 3.36 -3.31 -14.46
CA GLU A 90 1.90 -3.48 -14.54
C GLU A 90 1.58 -4.96 -14.33
N ALA A 91 1.30 -5.34 -13.09
CA ALA A 91 1.13 -6.73 -12.73
C ALA A 91 -0.32 -7.17 -12.73
N ASP A 92 -1.28 -6.34 -12.34
CA ASP A 92 -2.70 -6.70 -12.38
C ASP A 92 -3.51 -5.55 -12.98
N ALA A 93 -4.73 -5.84 -13.45
CA ALA A 93 -5.63 -4.79 -13.95
C ALA A 93 -6.07 -3.82 -12.82
N HIS A 94 -6.00 -4.27 -11.57
CA HIS A 94 -6.60 -3.55 -10.44
C HIS A 94 -5.70 -3.44 -9.22
N VAL A 95 -5.34 -4.55 -8.58
CA VAL A 95 -4.78 -4.54 -7.23
C VAL A 95 -3.73 -5.62 -7.14
N VAL A 96 -2.48 -5.26 -6.83
CA VAL A 96 -1.42 -6.22 -6.51
C VAL A 96 -1.25 -6.29 -4.99
N ASN A 97 -1.31 -7.47 -4.40
CA ASN A 97 -1.26 -7.64 -2.94
C ASN A 97 0.03 -8.32 -2.47
N CYS A 98 0.52 -9.30 -3.22
CA CYS A 98 1.63 -10.16 -2.81
C CYS A 98 2.82 -10.01 -3.77
N LEU A 99 4.02 -10.05 -3.18
CA LEU A 99 5.31 -9.89 -3.82
C LEU A 99 6.30 -10.87 -3.20
N GLN A 100 6.76 -11.83 -3.99
CA GLN A 100 7.72 -12.84 -3.53
C GLN A 100 8.93 -12.86 -4.46
N PRO A 101 9.98 -12.07 -4.16
CA PRO A 101 11.27 -12.17 -4.81
C PRO A 101 11.84 -13.57 -4.56
N HIS A 102 12.39 -14.19 -5.61
CA HIS A 102 13.10 -15.44 -5.45
C HIS A 102 14.37 -15.19 -4.61
N PRO A 103 14.71 -16.07 -3.64
CA PRO A 103 15.77 -15.80 -2.67
C PRO A 103 17.16 -15.64 -3.30
N THR A 104 17.39 -16.20 -4.49
CA THR A 104 18.71 -16.23 -5.14
C THR A 104 18.71 -15.88 -6.63
N LEU A 105 17.54 -15.82 -7.27
CA LEU A 105 17.43 -15.61 -8.71
C LEU A 105 16.79 -14.24 -8.95
N PRO A 106 17.06 -13.57 -10.07
CA PRO A 106 16.43 -12.31 -10.42
C PRO A 106 14.99 -12.56 -10.91
N LEU A 107 14.19 -13.24 -10.10
CA LEU A 107 12.80 -13.57 -10.36
C LEU A 107 11.93 -12.94 -9.28
N LEU A 108 10.74 -12.49 -9.68
CA LEU A 108 9.72 -11.98 -8.78
C LEU A 108 8.40 -12.67 -9.11
N ALA A 109 7.75 -13.28 -8.12
CA ALA A 109 6.38 -13.74 -8.24
C ALA A 109 5.42 -12.70 -7.65
N THR A 110 4.35 -12.39 -8.37
CA THR A 110 3.34 -11.42 -7.93
C THR A 110 1.94 -11.99 -8.08
N SER A 111 1.06 -11.60 -7.17
CA SER A 111 -0.37 -11.91 -7.27
C SER A 111 -1.21 -10.80 -6.65
N GLY A 112 -2.44 -10.69 -7.14
CA GLY A 112 -3.37 -9.66 -6.71
C GLY A 112 -4.79 -10.15 -6.59
N ILE A 113 -5.73 -9.48 -7.26
CA ILE A 113 -7.15 -9.87 -7.28
C ILE A 113 -7.57 -10.55 -8.58
N ASP A 114 -6.69 -10.55 -9.57
CA ASP A 114 -6.91 -11.28 -10.81
C ASP A 114 -6.77 -12.80 -10.58
N TYR A 115 -7.14 -13.62 -11.57
CA TYR A 115 -7.19 -15.08 -11.44
C TYR A 115 -5.87 -15.81 -11.77
N ASP A 116 -4.75 -15.10 -11.68
CA ASP A 116 -3.44 -15.62 -12.07
C ASP A 116 -2.33 -15.26 -11.06
N VAL A 117 -1.16 -15.86 -11.29
CA VAL A 117 0.09 -15.51 -10.63
C VAL A 117 1.10 -15.24 -11.72
N LYS A 118 1.83 -14.12 -11.61
CA LYS A 118 2.77 -13.68 -12.64
C LYS A 118 4.20 -13.80 -12.15
N LEU A 119 5.08 -14.31 -13.02
CA LEU A 119 6.51 -14.44 -12.76
C LEU A 119 7.27 -13.48 -13.67
N TRP A 120 8.11 -12.66 -13.07
CA TRP A 120 8.90 -11.63 -13.74
C TRP A 120 10.36 -12.04 -13.79
N ALA A 121 11.02 -11.76 -14.92
CA ALA A 121 12.44 -11.96 -15.12
C ALA A 121 13.00 -10.81 -15.98
N PRO A 122 14.26 -10.37 -15.78
CA PRO A 122 14.88 -9.30 -16.56
C PRO A 122 15.31 -9.83 -17.94
N ILE A 123 14.35 -10.05 -18.83
CA ILE A 123 14.58 -10.59 -20.18
C ILE A 123 14.83 -9.50 -21.23
N ALA A 124 14.60 -8.24 -20.88
CA ALA A 124 14.83 -7.13 -21.80
C ALA A 124 16.33 -6.96 -22.07
N PRO A 125 16.74 -6.67 -23.32
CA PRO A 125 18.14 -6.52 -23.68
C PRO A 125 18.78 -5.27 -23.06
N GLU A 126 17.98 -4.23 -22.83
CA GLU A 126 18.41 -2.97 -22.22
C GLU A 126 17.46 -2.58 -21.08
N PRO A 127 17.98 -1.97 -20.00
CA PRO A 127 17.14 -1.43 -18.95
C PRO A 127 16.37 -0.22 -19.49
N ALA A 128 15.04 -0.27 -19.39
CA ALA A 128 14.16 0.82 -19.76
C ALA A 128 13.25 1.17 -18.57
N PHE A 129 13.15 2.47 -18.28
CA PHE A 129 12.21 3.00 -17.31
C PHE A 129 11.64 4.32 -17.83
N ASP A 130 10.34 4.33 -18.09
CA ASP A 130 9.62 5.52 -18.52
C ASP A 130 9.29 6.41 -17.32
N VAL A 131 10.13 7.43 -17.12
CA VAL A 131 10.01 8.38 -16.02
C VAL A 131 8.74 9.22 -16.16
N ALA A 132 8.37 9.63 -17.37
CA ALA A 132 7.21 10.48 -17.61
C ALA A 132 5.91 9.73 -17.27
N TYR A 133 5.81 8.48 -17.72
CA TYR A 133 4.71 7.60 -17.35
C TYR A 133 4.64 7.37 -15.84
N ALA A 134 5.80 7.16 -15.20
CA ALA A 134 5.85 6.94 -13.75
C ALA A 134 5.39 8.16 -12.94
N GLU A 135 5.75 9.37 -13.36
CA GLU A 135 5.31 10.63 -12.76
C GLU A 135 3.80 10.84 -12.95
N GLU A 136 3.28 10.59 -14.15
CA GLU A 136 1.85 10.69 -14.44
C GLU A 136 1.05 9.70 -13.58
N LEU A 137 1.49 8.44 -13.52
CA LEU A 137 0.86 7.40 -12.73
C LEU A 137 0.84 7.76 -11.24
N THR A 138 1.98 8.26 -10.73
CA THR A 138 2.12 8.68 -9.33
C THR A 138 1.18 9.83 -9.00
N LYS A 139 1.09 10.83 -9.88
CA LYS A 139 0.16 11.96 -9.71
C LYS A 139 -1.29 11.50 -9.73
N ARG A 140 -1.64 10.57 -10.63
CA ARG A 140 -2.98 9.95 -10.67
C ARG A 140 -3.29 9.23 -9.36
N ASN A 141 -2.33 8.49 -8.81
CA ASN A 141 -2.49 7.78 -7.55
C ASN A 141 -2.69 8.74 -6.37
N GLU A 142 -1.96 9.85 -6.33
CA GLU A 142 -2.10 10.89 -5.31
C GLU A 142 -3.52 11.50 -5.31
N VAL A 143 -4.02 11.91 -6.47
CA VAL A 143 -5.39 12.42 -6.61
C VAL A 143 -6.41 11.39 -6.14
N MET A 144 -6.25 10.13 -6.56
CA MET A 144 -7.15 9.05 -6.19
C MET A 144 -7.11 8.71 -4.70
N LEU A 145 -5.96 8.86 -4.04
CA LEU A 145 -5.83 8.69 -2.58
C LEU A 145 -6.63 9.77 -1.85
N GLU A 146 -6.51 11.03 -2.28
CA GLU A 146 -7.25 12.14 -1.67
C GLU A 146 -8.76 11.96 -1.83
N GLU A 147 -9.23 11.58 -3.04
CA GLU A 147 -10.64 11.32 -3.30
C GLU A 147 -11.22 10.17 -2.47
N THR A 148 -10.38 9.16 -2.15
CA THR A 148 -10.83 7.97 -1.43
C THR A 148 -10.58 8.01 0.08
N ARG A 149 -9.91 9.06 0.59
CA ARG A 149 -9.52 9.21 2.01
C ARG A 149 -10.69 9.06 2.98
N ASP A 150 -11.86 9.58 2.59
CA ASP A 150 -13.08 9.57 3.40
C ASP A 150 -14.18 8.63 2.83
N THR A 151 -13.83 7.78 1.87
CA THR A 151 -14.78 6.85 1.23
C THR A 151 -14.91 5.55 2.02
N ILE A 152 -16.12 5.24 2.50
CA ILE A 152 -16.44 3.96 3.15
C ILE A 152 -17.10 3.03 2.15
N THR A 153 -16.56 1.81 1.99
CA THR A 153 -17.19 0.78 1.15
C THR A 153 -18.39 0.19 1.88
N VAL A 154 -19.59 0.38 1.31
CA VAL A 154 -20.85 -0.21 1.82
C VAL A 154 -21.43 -1.19 0.79
N PRO A 155 -21.95 -2.36 1.22
CA PRO A 155 -22.60 -3.30 0.31
C PRO A 155 -23.72 -2.64 -0.49
N ALA A 156 -23.78 -2.89 -1.81
CA ALA A 156 -24.78 -2.30 -2.69
C ALA A 156 -26.22 -2.55 -2.21
N SER A 157 -26.48 -3.72 -1.61
CA SER A 157 -27.78 -4.06 -1.01
C SER A 157 -28.19 -3.10 0.11
N PHE A 158 -27.24 -2.65 0.93
CA PHE A 158 -27.49 -1.67 1.97
C PHE A 158 -27.80 -0.30 1.36
N MET A 159 -27.02 0.13 0.37
CA MET A 159 -27.23 1.41 -0.31
C MET A 159 -28.58 1.46 -1.02
N ILE A 160 -28.97 0.39 -1.73
CA ILE A 160 -30.26 0.28 -2.40
C ILE A 160 -31.41 0.39 -1.40
N ARG A 161 -31.33 -0.32 -0.27
CA ARG A 161 -32.34 -0.25 0.79
C ARG A 161 -32.43 1.15 1.40
N MET A 162 -31.30 1.78 1.69
CA MET A 162 -31.24 3.15 2.20
C MET A 162 -31.90 4.14 1.23
N LEU A 163 -31.53 4.07 -0.06
CA LEU A 163 -32.11 4.92 -1.10
C LEU A 163 -33.61 4.68 -1.28
N ALA A 164 -34.07 3.42 -1.18
CA ALA A 164 -35.49 3.09 -1.22
C ALA A 164 -36.25 3.69 -0.02
N CYS A 165 -35.73 3.56 1.19
CA CYS A 165 -36.29 4.18 2.39
C CYS A 165 -36.37 5.70 2.28
N LEU A 166 -35.29 6.36 1.86
CA LEU A 166 -35.25 7.82 1.66
C LEU A 166 -36.29 8.28 0.62
N ASN A 167 -36.44 7.53 -0.48
CA ASN A 167 -37.45 7.81 -1.50
C ASN A 167 -38.89 7.65 -0.97
N GLN A 168 -39.15 6.63 -0.15
CA GLN A 168 -40.47 6.45 0.48
C GLN A 168 -40.79 7.60 1.45
N ILE A 169 -39.84 8.02 2.29
CA ILE A 169 -39.99 9.16 3.19
C ILE A 169 -40.30 10.43 2.40
N ARG A 170 -39.55 10.70 1.31
CA ARG A 170 -39.76 11.88 0.46
C ARG A 170 -41.13 11.89 -0.22
N ARG A 171 -41.61 10.72 -0.69
CA ARG A 171 -42.96 10.58 -1.28
C ARG A 171 -44.06 10.76 -0.22
N GLY A 172 -43.88 10.18 0.97
CA GLY A 172 -44.81 10.34 2.09
C GLY A 172 -44.91 11.79 2.56
N ALA A 173 -43.78 12.50 2.68
CA ALA A 173 -43.75 13.93 3.03
C ALA A 173 -44.46 14.81 1.98
N ARG A 174 -44.23 14.56 0.69
CA ARG A 174 -44.94 15.28 -0.40
C ARG A 174 -46.45 15.03 -0.38
N SER A 175 -46.86 13.79 -0.11
CA SER A 175 -48.29 13.46 0.02
C SER A 175 -48.93 14.17 1.21
N ARG A 176 -48.24 14.26 2.36
CA ARG A 176 -48.71 14.98 3.55
C ARG A 176 -48.84 16.49 3.30
N VAL A 177 -47.86 17.12 2.66
CA VAL A 177 -47.92 18.56 2.29
C VAL A 177 -49.06 18.83 1.32
N ARG A 178 -49.29 17.96 0.33
CA ARG A 178 -50.39 18.10 -0.63
C ARG A 178 -51.76 17.96 0.05
N ASN A 179 -51.89 17.05 1.03
CA ASN A 179 -53.14 16.86 1.76
C ASN A 179 -53.41 18.02 2.75
N ALA A 180 -52.38 18.57 3.40
CA ALA A 180 -52.53 19.73 4.28
C ALA A 180 -53.02 20.98 3.52
N ARG A 181 -52.54 21.22 2.29
CA ARG A 181 -53.03 22.32 1.42
C ARG A 181 -54.47 22.13 0.92
N ARG A 182 -54.98 20.90 0.92
CA ARG A 182 -56.39 20.62 0.56
C ARG A 182 -57.35 20.80 1.73
N GLN A 183 -56.86 20.69 2.97
CA GLN A 183 -57.68 20.81 4.19
C GLN A 183 -57.83 22.26 4.68
N ASN A 184 -56.90 23.15 4.31
CA ASN A 184 -57.00 24.60 4.55
C ASN A 184 -56.92 25.38 3.22
N PRO A 185 -58.01 25.44 2.43
CA PRO A 185 -58.08 26.39 1.33
C PRO A 185 -58.19 27.81 1.88
N ILE A 186 -57.49 28.76 1.25
CA ILE A 186 -57.54 30.21 1.55
C ILE A 186 -58.96 30.72 1.29
#